data_AF-A0A087K0K6-F1
#
_entry.id   AF-A0A087K0K6-F1
#
_cell.length_a   1.000
_cell.length_b   1.000
_cell.length_c   1.000
_cell.angle_alpha   90.00
_cell.angle_beta   90.00
_cell.angle_gamma   90.00
#
_symmetry.space_group_name_H-M   'P 1'
#
loop_
_entity.id
_entity.type
_entity.pdbx_description
1 polymer ?
#
loop_
_entity_poly.entity_id
_entity_poly.type
_entity_poly.pdbx_seq_one_letter_code
_entity_poly.pdbx_strand_id
1 'polypeptide(L)'
;MRTRRTVVAAVSVAAAAALSAPALASADGRDGHGMDHRGHKALTAVGLTADQRLVEFTVDRPARTTDIGRVSGLRGDTKVVGIDFRVQNEKLYGVGDRGGVYTLNTANARATKVSQLTVALAGRQFGVDFNPAANRLRVISNTGQNLRHNIDDSAAPLGTTTDGTLTNPTMPPTTATGVTGAAYTNNDLNAATATTLFDIDTMADRVSLQSPANAGTLAPTGNLGVNAGPDAGFDIYFSPKHGTNRGFATLNTAGTARLYEVDVLTGAARDLGAFSQRRQVTDLALPLEQG
;
A
#
# COMPACT_ATOMS: atom_id res chain seq x y z
N MET A 1 53.78 -51.57 -21.53
CA MET A 1 52.78 -50.55 -21.93
C MET A 1 52.98 -49.31 -21.07
N ARG A 2 52.90 -48.14 -21.70
CA ARG A 2 53.38 -46.84 -21.19
C ARG A 2 52.56 -46.30 -20.01
N THR A 3 53.30 -45.74 -19.06
CA THR A 3 52.92 -44.83 -17.97
C THR A 3 52.09 -43.65 -18.46
N ARG A 4 51.04 -43.26 -17.72
CA ARG A 4 50.65 -41.85 -17.52
C ARG A 4 50.03 -41.65 -16.14
N ARG A 5 50.82 -41.05 -15.24
CA ARG A 5 50.35 -40.38 -14.02
C ARG A 5 49.79 -39.02 -14.44
N THR A 6 48.51 -38.77 -14.19
CA THR A 6 47.91 -37.44 -14.34
C THR A 6 48.12 -36.66 -13.06
N VAL A 7 49.02 -35.67 -13.14
CA VAL A 7 49.15 -34.57 -12.18
C VAL A 7 48.12 -33.52 -12.59
N VAL A 8 47.13 -33.24 -11.74
CA VAL A 8 46.26 -32.07 -11.90
C VAL A 8 46.80 -30.99 -10.98
N ALA A 9 47.31 -29.92 -11.60
CA ALA A 9 47.82 -28.74 -10.94
C ALA A 9 46.65 -27.95 -10.31
N ALA A 10 46.77 -27.64 -9.02
CA ALA A 10 45.91 -26.68 -8.35
C ALA A 10 46.32 -25.27 -8.79
N VAL A 11 45.44 -24.57 -9.50
CA VAL A 11 45.59 -23.14 -9.82
C VAL A 11 44.87 -22.36 -8.72
N SER A 12 45.64 -21.87 -7.75
CA SER A 12 45.19 -20.90 -6.76
C SER A 12 45.20 -19.50 -7.38
N VAL A 13 44.02 -18.96 -7.72
CA VAL A 13 43.85 -17.57 -8.12
C VAL A 13 43.73 -16.71 -6.86
N ALA A 14 44.79 -15.97 -6.53
CA ALA A 14 44.76 -14.92 -5.53
C ALA A 14 44.16 -13.65 -6.16
N ALA A 15 42.94 -13.28 -5.77
CA ALA A 15 42.36 -11.98 -6.09
C ALA A 15 42.83 -10.96 -5.06
N ALA A 16 43.71 -10.04 -5.49
CA ALA A 16 44.12 -8.89 -4.69
C ALA A 16 42.99 -7.86 -4.64
N ALA A 17 42.45 -7.60 -3.45
CA ALA A 17 41.50 -6.51 -3.22
C ALA A 17 42.25 -5.18 -3.16
N ALA A 18 42.01 -4.30 -4.14
CA ALA A 18 42.43 -2.90 -4.06
C ALA A 18 41.39 -2.12 -3.25
N LEU A 19 41.77 -1.72 -2.03
CA LEU A 19 41.02 -0.78 -1.19
C LEU A 19 41.28 0.64 -1.69
N SER A 20 40.30 1.25 -2.35
CA SER A 20 40.24 2.70 -2.57
C SER A 20 39.19 3.29 -1.63
N ALA A 21 39.65 3.91 -0.53
CA ALA A 21 38.82 4.73 0.32
C ALA A 21 38.56 6.10 -0.35
N PRO A 22 37.31 6.57 -0.48
CA PRO A 22 37.06 7.95 -0.84
C PRO A 22 37.24 8.84 0.40
N ALA A 23 37.93 9.97 0.20
CA ALA A 23 38.16 10.99 1.19
C ALA A 23 36.85 11.66 1.66
N LEU A 24 36.74 11.90 2.97
CA LEU A 24 35.71 12.73 3.57
C LEU A 24 35.92 14.19 3.14
N ALA A 25 34.99 14.73 2.35
CA ALA A 25 34.86 16.17 2.14
C ALA A 25 33.81 16.70 3.13
N SER A 26 34.27 17.35 4.19
CA SER A 26 33.43 18.21 5.03
C SER A 26 33.04 19.44 4.24
N ALA A 27 31.74 19.65 4.03
CA ALA A 27 31.20 20.93 3.59
C ALA A 27 30.21 21.41 4.64
N ASP A 28 30.71 22.26 5.54
CA ASP A 28 29.88 23.21 6.27
C ASP A 28 29.28 24.18 5.24
N GLY A 29 27.95 24.27 5.22
CA GLY A 29 27.22 25.13 4.29
C GLY A 29 25.76 25.18 4.67
N ARG A 30 25.42 26.06 5.62
CA ARG A 30 24.05 26.54 5.81
C ARG A 30 23.61 27.21 4.52
N ASP A 31 22.64 26.64 3.81
CA ASP A 31 21.82 27.36 2.86
C ASP A 31 20.41 26.78 2.86
N GLY A 32 19.44 27.67 3.11
CA GLY A 32 18.04 27.33 3.24
C GLY A 32 17.47 26.78 1.94
N HIS A 33 16.79 25.63 2.01
CA HIS A 33 15.94 25.16 0.93
C HIS A 33 14.68 26.02 0.84
N GLY A 34 14.79 27.10 0.06
CA GLY A 34 13.68 27.63 -0.69
C GLY A 34 13.15 26.53 -1.61
N MET A 35 11.84 26.30 -1.54
CA MET A 35 11.16 25.34 -2.41
C MET A 35 11.33 25.76 -3.86
N ASP A 36 12.09 24.97 -4.62
CA ASP A 36 12.20 25.12 -6.06
C ASP A 36 10.89 24.61 -6.70
N HIS A 37 9.88 25.48 -6.75
CA HIS A 37 8.60 25.25 -7.42
C HIS A 37 8.77 25.27 -8.94
N ARG A 38 9.51 24.32 -9.51
CA ARG A 38 9.30 23.95 -10.92
C ARG A 38 7.98 23.19 -10.98
N GLY A 39 7.09 23.61 -11.88
CA GLY A 39 5.67 23.26 -11.94
C GLY A 39 5.36 21.78 -12.21
N HIS A 40 5.69 20.91 -11.26
CA HIS A 40 5.14 19.57 -11.18
C HIS A 40 3.78 19.66 -10.49
N LYS A 41 2.72 19.26 -11.19
CA LYS A 41 1.40 19.07 -10.58
C LYS A 41 1.56 17.99 -9.50
N ALA A 42 1.29 18.33 -8.25
CA ALA A 42 1.33 17.36 -7.16
C ALA A 42 0.32 16.23 -7.43
N LEU A 43 0.63 15.02 -6.97
CA LEU A 43 -0.31 13.90 -7.03
C LEU A 43 -1.59 14.28 -6.27
N THR A 44 -2.71 13.92 -6.85
CA THR A 44 -4.04 13.95 -6.27
C THR A 44 -4.34 12.57 -5.66
N ALA A 45 -5.09 12.56 -4.56
CA ALA A 45 -5.68 11.37 -3.98
C ALA A 45 -7.17 11.58 -3.71
N VAL A 46 -7.94 10.49 -3.72
CA VAL A 46 -9.29 10.42 -3.17
C VAL A 46 -9.18 9.84 -1.76
N GLY A 47 -9.74 10.52 -0.76
CA GLY A 47 -9.80 10.05 0.62
C GLY A 47 -11.20 9.60 1.02
N LEU A 48 -11.28 8.53 1.80
CA LEU A 48 -12.47 8.15 2.57
C LEU A 48 -12.35 8.75 3.97
N THR A 49 -13.38 9.46 4.43
CA THR A 49 -13.41 10.03 5.77
C THR A 49 -14.18 9.17 6.76
N ALA A 50 -13.87 9.33 8.05
CA ALA A 50 -14.54 8.64 9.16
C ALA A 50 -16.06 8.87 9.22
N ASP A 51 -16.56 10.00 8.68
CA ASP A 51 -17.99 10.32 8.57
C ASP A 51 -18.64 9.81 7.26
N GLN A 52 -17.95 8.89 6.56
CA GLN A 52 -18.34 8.25 5.29
C GLN A 52 -18.52 9.22 4.13
N ARG A 53 -17.55 10.11 3.91
CA ARG A 53 -17.50 10.97 2.73
C ARG A 53 -16.30 10.61 1.86
N LEU A 54 -16.44 10.90 0.57
CA LEU A 54 -15.28 10.99 -0.30
C LEU A 54 -14.84 12.45 -0.39
N VAL A 55 -13.53 12.64 -0.35
CA VAL A 55 -12.87 13.93 -0.57
C VAL A 55 -11.75 13.76 -1.59
N GLU A 56 -11.37 14.83 -2.26
CA GLU A 56 -10.20 14.90 -3.12
C GLU A 56 -9.19 15.90 -2.53
N PHE A 57 -7.89 15.61 -2.61
CA PHE A 57 -6.84 16.53 -2.17
C PHE A 57 -5.54 16.26 -2.93
N THR A 58 -4.62 17.24 -2.92
CA THR A 58 -3.24 17.01 -3.39
C THR A 58 -2.37 16.57 -2.21
N VAL A 59 -1.46 15.63 -2.45
CA VAL A 59 -0.62 15.03 -1.40
C VAL A 59 0.31 16.04 -0.71
N ASP A 60 0.58 17.18 -1.33
CA ASP A 60 1.38 18.28 -0.76
C ASP A 60 0.56 19.27 0.09
N ARG A 61 -0.78 19.16 0.10
CA ARG A 61 -1.69 20.04 0.84
C ARG A 61 -2.88 19.27 1.43
N PRO A 62 -2.68 18.23 2.26
CA PRO A 62 -3.75 17.37 2.78
C PRO A 62 -4.83 18.12 3.59
N ALA A 63 -4.49 19.28 4.17
CA ALA A 63 -5.47 20.13 4.86
C ALA A 63 -6.53 20.75 3.93
N ARG A 64 -6.28 20.82 2.61
CA ARG A 64 -7.17 21.44 1.61
C ARG A 64 -7.90 20.37 0.79
N THR A 65 -8.95 19.83 1.39
CA THR A 65 -9.80 18.84 0.74
C THR A 65 -10.95 19.49 -0.03
N THR A 66 -11.22 19.04 -1.24
CA THR A 66 -12.47 19.25 -1.97
C THR A 66 -13.45 18.14 -1.60
N ASP A 67 -14.68 18.49 -1.28
CA ASP A 67 -15.71 17.54 -0.87
C ASP A 67 -16.41 16.95 -2.10
N ILE A 68 -16.34 15.63 -2.28
CA ILE A 68 -17.05 14.93 -3.37
C ILE A 68 -18.49 14.63 -2.93
N GLY A 69 -18.67 14.21 -1.68
CA GLY A 69 -19.98 13.92 -1.12
C GLY A 69 -19.99 12.81 -0.08
N ARG A 70 -21.13 12.66 0.60
CA ARG A 70 -21.35 11.52 1.50
C ARG A 70 -21.63 10.27 0.67
N VAL A 71 -20.98 9.16 1.01
CA VAL A 71 -21.25 7.87 0.38
C VAL A 71 -22.72 7.51 0.55
N SER A 72 -23.36 7.19 -0.57
CA SER A 72 -24.79 6.83 -0.65
C SER A 72 -24.97 5.63 -1.58
N GLY A 73 -26.14 4.97 -1.55
CA GLY A 73 -26.44 3.85 -2.45
C GLY A 73 -25.93 2.48 -2.01
N LEU A 74 -25.39 2.36 -0.79
CA LEU A 74 -25.04 1.06 -0.18
C LEU A 74 -26.28 0.16 -0.06
N ARG A 75 -26.10 -1.15 -0.28
CA ARG A 75 -27.16 -2.17 -0.24
C ARG A 75 -26.74 -3.33 0.66
N GLY A 76 -27.21 -3.29 1.91
CA GLY A 76 -26.89 -4.27 2.96
C GLY A 76 -25.74 -3.82 3.86
N ASP A 77 -24.84 -3.00 3.35
CA ASP A 77 -23.75 -2.36 4.10
C ASP A 77 -24.22 -1.03 4.70
N THR A 78 -23.64 -0.63 5.83
CA THR A 78 -23.88 0.67 6.48
C THR A 78 -22.75 1.66 6.27
N LYS A 79 -21.54 1.16 5.98
CA LYS A 79 -20.36 1.98 5.71
C LYS A 79 -19.40 1.28 4.76
N VAL A 80 -18.53 2.06 4.14
CA VAL A 80 -17.33 1.59 3.40
C VAL A 80 -16.18 1.50 4.38
N VAL A 81 -15.39 0.43 4.31
CA VAL A 81 -14.25 0.14 5.20
C VAL A 81 -12.90 0.33 4.54
N GLY A 82 -12.84 0.39 3.20
CA GLY A 82 -11.64 0.73 2.45
C GLY A 82 -11.95 0.94 0.96
N ILE A 83 -11.06 1.63 0.25
CA ILE A 83 -11.20 2.04 -1.14
C ILE A 83 -9.91 1.83 -1.92
N ASP A 84 -10.02 1.55 -3.22
CA ASP A 84 -8.87 1.53 -4.13
C ASP A 84 -9.31 1.67 -5.60
N PHE A 85 -8.42 2.16 -6.47
CA PHE A 85 -8.61 2.21 -7.91
C PHE A 85 -8.25 0.89 -8.57
N ARG A 86 -9.21 0.31 -9.27
CA ARG A 86 -8.97 -0.92 -10.02
C ARG A 86 -8.29 -0.63 -11.36
N VAL A 87 -7.07 -1.15 -11.54
CA VAL A 87 -6.25 -0.91 -12.75
C VAL A 87 -6.90 -1.36 -14.07
N GLN A 88 -7.73 -2.41 -14.06
CA GLN A 88 -8.36 -2.92 -15.29
C GLN A 88 -9.43 -1.99 -15.88
N ASN A 89 -9.98 -1.05 -15.10
CA ASN A 89 -11.04 -0.17 -15.60
C ASN A 89 -11.03 1.25 -15.00
N GLU A 90 -10.01 1.58 -14.22
CA GLU A 90 -9.73 2.90 -13.64
C GLU A 90 -10.83 3.44 -12.71
N LYS A 91 -11.78 2.59 -12.29
CA LYS A 91 -12.84 3.01 -11.37
C LYS A 91 -12.36 2.90 -9.94
N LEU A 92 -12.83 3.83 -9.11
CA LEU A 92 -12.73 3.71 -7.66
C LEU A 92 -13.70 2.61 -7.18
N TYR A 93 -13.18 1.68 -6.41
CA TYR A 93 -13.95 0.66 -5.72
C TYR A 93 -13.93 0.91 -4.22
N GLY A 94 -14.90 0.34 -3.52
CA GLY A 94 -14.89 0.27 -2.07
C GLY A 94 -15.53 -1.02 -1.56
N VAL A 95 -15.06 -1.46 -0.39
CA VAL A 95 -15.61 -2.61 0.34
C VAL A 95 -16.49 -2.10 1.48
N GLY A 96 -17.69 -2.65 1.63
CA GLY A 96 -18.61 -2.35 2.72
C GLY A 96 -18.37 -3.19 3.97
N ASP A 97 -18.89 -2.75 5.11
CA ASP A 97 -18.75 -3.42 6.42
C ASP A 97 -19.41 -4.81 6.50
N ARG A 98 -20.29 -5.16 5.57
CA ARG A 98 -20.87 -6.50 5.40
C ARG A 98 -20.35 -7.20 4.13
N GLY A 99 -19.23 -6.72 3.59
CA GLY A 99 -18.54 -7.31 2.44
C GLY A 99 -19.18 -7.01 1.09
N GLY A 100 -20.10 -6.05 0.98
CA GLY A 100 -20.51 -5.59 -0.35
C GLY A 100 -19.34 -4.94 -1.07
N VAL A 101 -19.14 -5.26 -2.35
CA VAL A 101 -18.12 -4.61 -3.18
C VAL A 101 -18.82 -3.65 -4.13
N TYR A 102 -18.36 -2.40 -4.14
CA TYR A 102 -19.00 -1.29 -4.82
C TYR A 102 -18.04 -0.62 -5.79
N THR A 103 -18.55 -0.13 -6.91
CA THR A 103 -17.91 1.01 -7.60
C THR A 103 -18.42 2.30 -6.97
N LEU A 104 -17.53 3.26 -6.75
CA LEU A 104 -17.82 4.56 -6.17
C LEU A 104 -17.61 5.65 -7.23
N ASN A 105 -18.64 6.47 -7.47
CA ASN A 105 -18.53 7.57 -8.41
C ASN A 105 -17.73 8.73 -7.79
N THR A 106 -16.61 9.10 -8.40
CA THR A 106 -15.70 10.16 -7.91
C THR A 106 -16.24 11.59 -8.12
N ALA A 107 -17.37 11.76 -8.82
CA ALA A 107 -18.02 13.06 -8.99
C ALA A 107 -19.14 13.33 -7.96
N ASN A 108 -19.73 12.30 -7.36
CA ASN A 108 -20.88 12.46 -6.44
C ASN A 108 -20.98 11.45 -5.28
N ALA A 109 -19.95 10.62 -5.07
CA ALA A 109 -19.89 9.60 -4.02
C ALA A 109 -21.02 8.55 -4.02
N ARG A 110 -21.74 8.37 -5.13
CA ARG A 110 -22.76 7.33 -5.25
C ARG A 110 -22.10 5.96 -5.44
N ALA A 111 -22.41 5.03 -4.55
CA ALA A 111 -22.01 3.63 -4.61
C ALA A 111 -22.97 2.81 -5.47
N THR A 112 -22.41 1.92 -6.29
CA THR A 112 -23.17 0.90 -7.04
C THR A 112 -22.59 -0.47 -6.70
N LYS A 113 -23.39 -1.34 -6.09
CA LYS A 113 -22.95 -2.69 -5.73
C LYS A 113 -22.68 -3.50 -6.99
N VAL A 114 -21.50 -4.09 -7.08
CA VAL A 114 -21.05 -4.88 -8.24
C VAL A 114 -20.68 -6.32 -7.87
N SER A 115 -20.35 -6.58 -6.61
CA SER A 115 -20.10 -7.93 -6.11
C SER A 115 -20.38 -8.03 -4.60
N GLN A 116 -20.16 -9.21 -4.03
CA GLN A 116 -20.30 -9.53 -2.62
C GLN A 116 -19.17 -10.48 -2.22
N LEU A 117 -18.45 -10.15 -1.14
CA LEU A 117 -17.52 -11.09 -0.52
C LEU A 117 -18.31 -12.32 -0.02
N THR A 118 -17.83 -13.51 -0.37
CA THR A 118 -18.43 -14.79 0.05
C THR A 118 -17.89 -15.28 1.39
N VAL A 119 -16.87 -14.59 1.93
CA VAL A 119 -16.30 -14.78 3.26
C VAL A 119 -16.55 -13.49 4.05
N ALA A 120 -17.06 -13.62 5.27
CA ALA A 120 -17.34 -12.47 6.12
C ALA A 120 -16.04 -11.76 6.55
N LEU A 121 -16.09 -10.44 6.63
CA LEU A 121 -15.01 -9.64 7.21
C LEU A 121 -14.89 -9.96 8.70
N ALA A 122 -13.65 -10.19 9.15
CA ALA A 122 -13.31 -10.39 10.55
C ALA A 122 -12.39 -9.25 11.00
N GLY A 123 -12.75 -8.56 12.08
CA GLY A 123 -11.98 -7.42 12.59
C GLY A 123 -12.75 -6.11 12.54
N ARG A 124 -12.02 -5.00 12.68
CA ARG A 124 -12.56 -3.63 12.78
C ARG A 124 -11.90 -2.66 11.81
N GLN A 125 -10.64 -2.89 11.46
CA GLN A 125 -9.85 -2.08 10.53
C GLN A 125 -9.31 -2.97 9.43
N PHE A 126 -9.30 -2.43 8.20
CA PHE A 126 -9.11 -3.21 6.99
C PHE A 126 -8.25 -2.45 6.00
N GLY A 127 -7.30 -3.16 5.37
CA GLY A 127 -6.62 -2.68 4.17
C GLY A 127 -7.30 -3.28 2.94
N VAL A 128 -7.52 -2.47 1.91
CA VAL A 128 -8.22 -2.86 0.67
C VAL A 128 -7.40 -2.36 -0.51
N ASP A 129 -7.01 -3.26 -1.42
CA ASP A 129 -6.18 -2.87 -2.57
C ASP A 129 -6.31 -3.86 -3.73
N PHE A 130 -6.17 -3.42 -4.97
CA PHE A 130 -6.15 -4.30 -6.14
C PHE A 130 -4.73 -4.72 -6.48
N ASN A 131 -4.52 -6.04 -6.59
CA ASN A 131 -3.36 -6.53 -7.31
C ASN A 131 -3.61 -6.38 -8.82
N PRO A 132 -2.85 -5.53 -9.54
CA PRO A 132 -3.11 -5.28 -10.96
C PRO A 132 -2.74 -6.49 -11.83
N ALA A 133 -1.64 -7.18 -11.52
CA ALA A 133 -1.20 -8.36 -12.26
C ALA A 133 -2.16 -9.55 -12.07
N ALA A 134 -2.68 -9.74 -10.86
CA ALA A 134 -3.62 -10.83 -10.58
C ALA A 134 -5.08 -10.47 -10.92
N ASN A 135 -5.39 -9.18 -11.11
CA ASN A 135 -6.77 -8.68 -11.19
C ASN A 135 -7.63 -9.17 -10.01
N ARG A 136 -7.12 -9.01 -8.77
CA ARG A 136 -7.81 -9.46 -7.56
C ARG A 136 -7.82 -8.36 -6.52
N LEU A 137 -8.97 -8.20 -5.88
CA LEU A 137 -9.13 -7.35 -4.70
C LEU A 137 -8.59 -8.07 -3.48
N ARG A 138 -7.57 -7.50 -2.83
CA ARG A 138 -7.06 -7.91 -1.53
C ARG A 138 -7.87 -7.23 -0.44
N VAL A 139 -8.22 -7.96 0.61
CA VAL A 139 -8.75 -7.39 1.84
C VAL A 139 -8.03 -8.04 3.02
N ILE A 140 -7.31 -7.25 3.81
CA ILE A 140 -6.67 -7.69 5.05
C ILE A 140 -7.33 -7.05 6.26
N SER A 141 -7.04 -7.53 7.47
CA SER A 141 -7.55 -6.89 8.68
C SER A 141 -6.64 -6.97 9.90
N ASN A 142 -6.97 -6.13 10.89
CA ASN A 142 -6.31 -6.09 12.19
C ASN A 142 -6.34 -7.42 12.98
N THR A 143 -7.06 -8.44 12.51
CA THR A 143 -7.10 -9.79 13.13
C THR A 143 -6.20 -10.81 12.41
N GLY A 144 -5.46 -10.37 11.39
CA GLY A 144 -4.64 -11.23 10.54
C GLY A 144 -5.43 -11.91 9.41
N GLN A 145 -6.69 -11.50 9.18
CA GLN A 145 -7.47 -11.97 8.04
C GLN A 145 -6.78 -11.53 6.74
N ASN A 146 -6.79 -12.42 5.74
CA ASN A 146 -6.17 -12.19 4.44
C ASN A 146 -7.07 -12.81 3.36
N LEU A 147 -7.78 -11.98 2.61
CA LEU A 147 -8.75 -12.40 1.60
C LEU A 147 -8.31 -11.93 0.21
N ARG A 148 -8.57 -12.76 -0.79
CA ARG A 148 -8.58 -12.33 -2.20
C ARG A 148 -9.94 -12.56 -2.81
N HIS A 149 -10.47 -11.53 -3.47
CA HIS A 149 -11.76 -11.59 -4.12
C HIS A 149 -11.62 -11.42 -5.63
N ASN A 150 -12.26 -12.33 -6.37
CA ASN A 150 -12.43 -12.24 -7.82
C ASN A 150 -13.81 -11.64 -8.13
N ILE A 151 -13.81 -10.47 -8.79
CA ILE A 151 -15.01 -9.72 -9.13
C ILE A 151 -15.62 -10.22 -10.44
N ASP A 152 -14.80 -10.35 -11.48
CA ASP A 152 -15.26 -10.58 -12.86
C ASP A 152 -14.21 -11.23 -13.77
N ASP A 153 -13.05 -11.66 -13.24
CA ASP A 153 -12.05 -12.35 -14.06
C ASP A 153 -12.54 -13.76 -14.39
N SER A 154 -12.86 -13.99 -15.65
CA SER A 154 -13.35 -15.27 -16.16
C SER A 154 -12.29 -16.39 -16.13
N ALA A 155 -11.01 -16.06 -15.93
CA ALA A 155 -9.93 -17.04 -15.82
C ALA A 155 -9.94 -17.80 -14.47
N ALA A 156 -10.75 -17.40 -13.50
CA ALA A 156 -10.90 -18.10 -12.22
C ALA A 156 -12.35 -18.05 -11.69
N PRO A 157 -12.72 -18.89 -10.70
CA PRO A 157 -14.01 -18.79 -10.05
C PRO A 157 -14.25 -17.42 -9.42
N LEU A 158 -15.49 -16.93 -9.53
CA LEU A 158 -15.92 -15.73 -8.81
C LEU A 158 -16.02 -16.02 -7.30
N GLY A 159 -15.84 -14.97 -6.49
CA GLY A 159 -15.97 -15.06 -5.04
C GLY A 159 -14.67 -14.82 -4.29
N THR A 160 -14.70 -15.11 -2.99
CA THR A 160 -13.62 -14.80 -2.05
C THR A 160 -12.88 -16.06 -1.64
N THR A 161 -11.56 -16.04 -1.82
CA THR A 161 -10.61 -17.02 -1.26
C THR A 161 -10.08 -16.49 0.07
N THR A 162 -10.10 -17.32 1.10
CA THR A 162 -9.35 -17.07 2.35
C THR A 162 -7.92 -17.58 2.13
N ASP A 163 -6.98 -16.66 2.05
CA ASP A 163 -5.55 -16.97 1.97
C ASP A 163 -4.99 -17.27 3.39
N GLY A 164 -3.69 -17.59 3.48
CA GLY A 164 -3.03 -17.80 4.76
C GLY A 164 -3.10 -16.57 5.67
N THR A 165 -3.33 -16.80 6.97
CA THR A 165 -3.36 -15.75 8.00
C THR A 165 -2.07 -14.94 7.98
N LEU A 166 -2.18 -13.63 8.17
CA LEU A 166 -0.99 -12.78 8.30
C LEU A 166 -0.15 -13.22 9.49
N THR A 167 1.15 -13.43 9.29
CA THR A 167 2.06 -13.96 10.32
C THR A 167 3.37 -13.20 10.40
N ASN A 168 3.79 -12.97 11.64
CA ASN A 168 5.10 -12.42 11.97
C ASN A 168 6.19 -13.49 11.88
N PRO A 169 7.43 -13.13 11.52
CA PRO A 169 8.54 -14.06 11.34
C PRO A 169 9.18 -14.49 12.68
N THR A 170 8.34 -14.85 13.66
CA THR A 170 8.74 -15.48 14.92
C THR A 170 8.96 -16.99 14.72
N MET A 171 9.55 -17.66 15.71
CA MET A 171 9.74 -19.11 15.69
C MET A 171 9.09 -19.74 16.94
N PRO A 172 7.93 -20.41 16.81
CA PRO A 172 7.11 -20.57 15.59
C PRO A 172 6.44 -19.24 15.14
N PRO A 173 6.01 -19.12 13.86
CA PRO A 173 5.29 -17.94 13.39
C PRO A 173 4.02 -17.68 14.20
N THR A 174 3.77 -16.41 14.50
CA THR A 174 2.60 -15.95 15.25
C THR A 174 1.72 -15.09 14.37
N THR A 175 0.39 -15.21 14.51
CA THR A 175 -0.55 -14.32 13.83
C THR A 175 -0.19 -12.85 14.07
N ALA A 176 -0.11 -12.08 12.99
CA ALA A 176 0.06 -10.64 13.04
C ALA A 176 -1.31 -9.99 13.26
N THR A 177 -1.42 -9.23 14.35
CA THR A 177 -2.60 -8.41 14.66
C THR A 177 -2.23 -6.94 14.49
N GLY A 178 -3.16 -6.13 14.00
CA GLY A 178 -2.91 -4.70 13.73
C GLY A 178 -2.36 -4.39 12.33
N VAL A 179 -2.36 -5.35 11.41
CA VAL A 179 -2.05 -5.07 10.00
C VAL A 179 -3.29 -4.50 9.31
N THR A 180 -3.27 -3.22 8.97
CA THR A 180 -4.50 -2.46 8.61
C THR A 180 -4.39 -1.64 7.34
N GLY A 181 -3.20 -1.48 6.76
CA GLY A 181 -3.01 -0.92 5.42
C GLY A 181 -2.32 -1.95 4.54
N ALA A 182 -2.68 -1.98 3.26
CA ALA A 182 -2.09 -2.87 2.25
C ALA A 182 -2.04 -2.12 0.92
N ALA A 183 -0.95 -2.23 0.18
CA ALA A 183 -0.81 -1.62 -1.14
C ALA A 183 0.15 -2.40 -2.05
N TYR A 184 -0.22 -2.56 -3.31
CA TYR A 184 0.60 -3.16 -4.34
C TYR A 184 1.45 -2.10 -5.08
N THR A 185 2.71 -2.44 -5.36
CA THR A 185 3.54 -1.67 -6.30
C THR A 185 3.17 -1.94 -7.75
N ASN A 186 3.60 -1.05 -8.65
CA ASN A 186 3.50 -1.21 -10.11
C ASN A 186 2.04 -1.37 -10.57
N ASN A 187 1.21 -0.40 -10.19
CA ASN A 187 -0.20 -0.29 -10.59
C ASN A 187 -0.37 0.05 -12.08
N ASP A 188 0.01 -0.89 -12.94
CA ASP A 188 -0.13 -0.86 -14.40
C ASP A 188 -0.62 -2.20 -14.96
N LEU A 189 -0.87 -2.29 -16.28
CA LEU A 189 -1.27 -3.54 -16.96
C LEU A 189 -0.13 -4.18 -17.77
N ASN A 190 1.11 -3.77 -17.55
CA ASN A 190 2.23 -4.30 -18.30
C ASN A 190 2.62 -5.69 -17.74
N ALA A 191 2.52 -6.73 -18.58
CA ALA A 191 2.82 -8.09 -18.14
C ALA A 191 4.30 -8.31 -17.76
N ALA A 192 5.19 -7.37 -18.09
CA ALA A 192 6.61 -7.40 -17.73
C ALA A 192 6.91 -6.80 -16.34
N THR A 193 5.97 -6.08 -15.73
CA THR A 193 6.11 -5.48 -14.40
C THR A 193 5.44 -6.37 -13.36
N ALA A 194 6.25 -6.94 -12.46
CA ALA A 194 5.73 -7.74 -11.34
C ALA A 194 5.20 -6.83 -10.22
N THR A 195 4.23 -7.30 -9.45
CA THR A 195 3.68 -6.56 -8.31
C THR A 195 4.24 -7.09 -7.00
N THR A 196 4.41 -6.19 -6.03
CA THR A 196 4.87 -6.52 -4.67
C THR A 196 3.88 -5.93 -3.67
N LEU A 197 3.44 -6.73 -2.70
CA LEU A 197 2.52 -6.29 -1.65
C LEU A 197 3.29 -5.78 -0.44
N PHE A 198 2.99 -4.57 0.00
CA PHE A 198 3.44 -4.02 1.27
C PHE A 198 2.27 -3.75 2.20
N ASP A 199 2.50 -3.95 3.48
CA ASP A 199 1.51 -3.74 4.53
C ASP A 199 1.99 -2.75 5.58
N ILE A 200 1.04 -2.05 6.20
CA ILE A 200 1.25 -1.26 7.41
C ILE A 200 0.72 -2.05 8.61
N ASP A 201 1.64 -2.37 9.52
CA ASP A 201 1.35 -2.94 10.84
C ASP A 201 1.33 -1.80 11.86
N THR A 202 0.12 -1.37 12.24
CA THR A 202 -0.12 -0.28 13.18
C THR A 202 0.08 -0.69 14.63
N MET A 203 0.15 -1.99 14.93
CA MET A 203 0.46 -2.46 16.29
C MET A 203 1.97 -2.47 16.53
N ALA A 204 2.75 -2.79 15.50
CA ALA A 204 4.21 -2.83 15.55
C ALA A 204 4.89 -1.57 14.98
N ASP A 205 4.11 -0.56 14.57
CA ASP A 205 4.58 0.70 13.96
C ASP A 205 5.62 0.50 12.84
N ARG A 206 5.29 -0.34 11.84
CA ARG A 206 6.23 -0.69 10.77
C ARG A 206 5.56 -0.96 9.43
N VAL A 207 6.39 -0.93 8.39
CA VAL A 207 6.06 -1.49 7.08
C VAL A 207 6.61 -2.92 6.98
N SER A 208 5.85 -3.79 6.33
CA SER A 208 6.28 -5.15 6.02
C SER A 208 6.01 -5.49 4.56
N LEU A 209 6.91 -6.26 3.96
CA LEU A 209 6.67 -6.96 2.71
C LEU A 209 5.84 -8.21 3.00
N GLN A 210 4.74 -8.43 2.28
CA GLN A 210 3.96 -9.68 2.37
C GLN A 210 4.37 -10.65 1.26
N SER A 211 5.23 -11.62 1.59
CA SER A 211 5.78 -12.55 0.61
C SER A 211 6.00 -13.96 1.17
N PRO A 212 5.35 -15.00 0.62
CA PRO A 212 4.32 -14.94 -0.43
C PRO A 212 3.01 -14.29 0.06
N ALA A 213 2.39 -13.44 -0.77
CA ALA A 213 1.15 -12.75 -0.39
C ALA A 213 0.02 -13.72 0.00
N ASN A 214 -0.15 -14.84 -0.70
CA ASN A 214 -1.22 -15.79 -0.39
C ASN A 214 -0.91 -16.69 0.81
N ALA A 215 0.35 -16.73 1.28
CA ALA A 215 0.72 -17.41 2.51
C ALA A 215 0.53 -16.51 3.75
N GLY A 216 0.48 -15.19 3.57
CA GLY A 216 0.34 -14.22 4.66
C GLY A 216 1.64 -13.95 5.43
N THR A 217 2.78 -14.45 4.96
CA THR A 217 4.07 -14.24 5.64
C THR A 217 4.52 -12.78 5.52
N LEU A 218 4.75 -12.13 6.66
CA LEU A 218 5.28 -10.77 6.73
C LEU A 218 6.79 -10.78 6.92
N ALA A 219 7.48 -9.93 6.18
CA ALA A 219 8.89 -9.61 6.32
C ALA A 219 9.03 -8.11 6.59
N PRO A 220 9.28 -7.68 7.84
CA PRO A 220 9.48 -6.27 8.19
C PRO A 220 10.55 -5.61 7.33
N THR A 221 10.25 -4.45 6.76
CA THR A 221 11.21 -3.64 5.98
C THR A 221 11.78 -2.51 6.83
N GLY A 222 10.99 -1.96 7.75
CA GLY A 222 11.47 -1.08 8.81
C GLY A 222 10.34 -0.32 9.51
N ASN A 223 10.70 0.48 10.50
CA ASN A 223 9.75 1.15 11.39
C ASN A 223 9.24 2.47 10.77
N LEU A 224 7.98 2.81 11.07
CA LEU A 224 7.34 4.06 10.65
C LEU A 224 8.01 5.30 11.24
N GLY A 225 8.59 5.17 12.44
CA GLY A 225 9.15 6.31 13.19
C GLY A 225 8.07 7.19 13.85
N VAL A 226 6.80 6.80 13.72
CA VAL A 226 5.64 7.40 14.38
C VAL A 226 4.80 6.30 15.04
N ASN A 227 4.11 6.64 16.13
CA ASN A 227 3.15 5.75 16.77
C ASN A 227 1.79 5.90 16.08
N ALA A 228 1.45 4.92 15.23
CA ALA A 228 0.23 4.90 14.47
C ALA A 228 -0.97 4.49 15.34
N GLY A 229 -2.08 5.17 15.15
CA GLY A 229 -3.37 4.70 15.62
C GLY A 229 -3.78 3.41 14.89
N PRO A 230 -4.84 2.73 15.37
CA PRO A 230 -5.17 1.37 14.94
C PRO A 230 -5.75 1.27 13.52
N ASP A 231 -5.87 2.39 12.79
CA ASP A 231 -6.45 2.46 11.46
C ASP A 231 -5.46 3.18 10.54
N ALA A 232 -5.23 2.59 9.36
CA ALA A 232 -4.30 3.10 8.37
C ALA A 232 -4.91 2.96 6.98
N GLY A 233 -4.88 4.04 6.22
CA GLY A 233 -5.02 3.98 4.77
C GLY A 233 -3.66 3.88 4.13
N PHE A 234 -3.54 3.13 3.05
CA PHE A 234 -2.25 2.95 2.39
C PHE A 234 -2.44 2.67 0.91
N ASP A 235 -1.72 3.41 0.07
CA ASP A 235 -1.69 3.18 -1.37
C ASP A 235 -0.30 3.55 -1.91
N ILE A 236 0.10 2.92 -3.01
CA ILE A 236 1.36 3.13 -3.71
C ILE A 236 1.06 3.63 -5.12
N TYR A 237 1.41 4.89 -5.38
CA TYR A 237 1.40 5.41 -6.74
C TYR A 237 2.57 4.87 -7.53
N PHE A 238 2.30 4.32 -8.71
CA PHE A 238 3.31 3.98 -9.69
C PHE A 238 3.37 5.06 -10.78
N SER A 239 4.58 5.51 -11.13
CA SER A 239 4.80 6.39 -12.28
C SER A 239 5.36 5.58 -13.44
N PRO A 240 4.55 5.25 -14.48
CA PRO A 240 5.03 4.51 -15.65
C PRO A 240 6.17 5.23 -16.38
N LYS A 241 6.10 6.56 -16.41
CA LYS A 241 7.11 7.42 -17.04
C LYS A 241 8.50 7.29 -16.39
N HIS A 242 8.54 7.08 -15.08
CA HIS A 242 9.79 7.04 -14.31
C HIS A 242 10.14 5.64 -13.82
N GLY A 243 9.21 4.68 -13.89
CA GLY A 243 9.37 3.34 -13.35
C GLY A 243 9.53 3.34 -11.82
N THR A 244 8.91 4.31 -11.13
CA THR A 244 9.09 4.50 -9.68
C THR A 244 7.77 4.31 -8.92
N ASN A 245 7.89 3.81 -7.69
CA ASN A 245 6.79 3.67 -6.75
C ASN A 245 6.93 4.70 -5.63
N ARG A 246 5.81 5.26 -5.16
CA ARG A 246 5.75 6.20 -4.04
C ARG A 246 4.59 5.82 -3.12
N GLY A 247 4.90 5.40 -1.89
CA GLY A 247 3.90 5.03 -0.90
C GLY A 247 3.33 6.24 -0.17
N PHE A 248 2.04 6.23 0.09
CA PHE A 248 1.35 7.24 0.88
C PHE A 248 0.42 6.60 1.88
N ALA A 249 0.44 7.08 3.11
CA ALA A 249 -0.39 6.53 4.18
C ALA A 249 -1.17 7.62 4.92
N THR A 250 -2.44 7.36 5.21
CA THR A 250 -3.20 8.12 6.21
C THR A 250 -3.06 7.43 7.55
N LEU A 251 -2.38 8.08 8.50
CA LEU A 251 -2.17 7.55 9.85
C LEU A 251 -2.76 8.52 10.88
N ASN A 252 -3.49 7.99 11.85
CA ASN A 252 -3.79 8.76 13.05
C ASN A 252 -2.56 8.80 13.95
N THR A 253 -2.07 9.97 14.31
CA THR A 253 -0.95 10.13 15.24
C THR A 253 -1.33 11.17 16.28
N ALA A 254 -1.26 10.80 17.57
CA ALA A 254 -1.71 11.63 18.68
C ALA A 254 -3.14 12.18 18.51
N GLY A 255 -4.06 11.37 17.98
CA GLY A 255 -5.47 11.72 17.81
C GLY A 255 -5.80 12.50 16.53
N THR A 256 -4.81 12.81 15.69
CA THR A 256 -5.01 13.57 14.44
C THR A 256 -4.70 12.70 13.22
N ALA A 257 -5.62 12.63 12.25
CA ALA A 257 -5.34 12.04 10.94
C ALA A 257 -4.35 12.92 10.15
N ARG A 258 -3.26 12.31 9.69
CA ARG A 258 -2.21 12.98 8.90
C ARG A 258 -1.85 12.12 7.69
N LEU A 259 -1.39 12.78 6.64
CA LEU A 259 -0.85 12.12 5.47
C LEU A 259 0.67 11.99 5.61
N TYR A 260 1.20 10.83 5.27
CA TYR A 260 2.62 10.54 5.23
C TYR A 260 3.02 10.06 3.84
N GLU A 261 4.20 10.46 3.37
CA GLU A 261 4.92 9.71 2.33
C GLU A 261 5.73 8.63 3.04
N VAL A 262 5.62 7.38 2.58
CA VAL A 262 6.21 6.21 3.22
C VAL A 262 7.21 5.58 2.26
N ASP A 263 8.46 5.44 2.72
CA ASP A 263 9.43 4.58 2.05
C ASP A 263 9.14 3.12 2.43
N VAL A 264 8.66 2.33 1.46
CA VAL A 264 8.22 0.95 1.70
C VAL A 264 9.37 -0.02 2.00
N LEU A 265 10.61 0.35 1.66
CA LEU A 265 11.80 -0.49 1.85
C LEU A 265 12.50 -0.20 3.18
N THR A 266 12.32 0.98 3.75
CA THR A 266 12.92 1.37 5.05
C THR A 266 11.89 1.59 6.16
N GLY A 267 10.62 1.68 5.80
CA GLY A 267 9.50 2.02 6.69
C GLY A 267 9.39 3.51 7.01
N ALA A 268 10.37 4.35 6.67
CA ALA A 268 10.40 5.75 7.10
C ALA A 268 9.17 6.53 6.62
N ALA A 269 8.41 7.10 7.56
CA ALA A 269 7.24 7.92 7.29
C ALA A 269 7.57 9.42 7.41
N ARG A 270 7.41 10.16 6.30
CA ARG A 270 7.59 11.62 6.24
C ARG A 270 6.24 12.32 6.28
N ASP A 271 5.99 13.08 7.34
CA ASP A 271 4.74 13.84 7.53
C ASP A 271 4.56 14.90 6.42
N LEU A 272 3.43 14.83 5.72
CA LEU A 272 2.99 15.78 4.68
C LEU A 272 1.96 16.78 5.20
N GLY A 273 1.48 16.59 6.43
CA GLY A 273 0.54 17.47 7.09
C GLY A 273 -0.72 16.77 7.58
N ALA A 274 -1.41 17.45 8.50
CA ALA A 274 -2.69 17.00 9.04
C ALA A 274 -3.85 17.27 8.07
N PHE A 275 -4.84 16.39 8.09
CA PHE A 275 -6.15 16.70 7.52
C PHE A 275 -6.91 17.67 8.43
N SER A 276 -7.91 18.36 7.88
CA SER A 276 -8.75 19.25 8.69
C SER A 276 -9.52 18.47 9.76
N GLN A 277 -9.79 19.10 10.91
CA GLN A 277 -10.59 18.50 11.98
C GLN A 277 -12.01 18.08 11.52
N ARG A 278 -12.52 18.67 10.43
CA ARG A 278 -13.83 18.34 9.84
C ARG A 278 -13.79 17.20 8.82
N ARG A 279 -12.60 16.78 8.39
CA ARG A 279 -12.36 15.77 7.35
C ARG A 279 -11.22 14.86 7.81
N GLN A 280 -11.48 14.01 8.79
CA GLN A 280 -10.52 12.99 9.22
C GLN A 280 -10.54 11.86 8.19
N VAL A 281 -9.55 11.84 7.30
CA VAL A 281 -9.38 10.81 6.27
C VAL A 281 -8.80 9.55 6.93
N THR A 282 -9.49 8.42 6.75
CA THR A 282 -9.13 7.11 7.31
C THR A 282 -8.50 6.21 6.27
N ASP A 283 -8.86 6.38 4.99
CA ASP A 283 -8.29 5.63 3.87
C ASP A 283 -8.07 6.54 2.64
N LEU A 284 -7.15 6.16 1.74
CA LEU A 284 -6.89 6.90 0.50
C LEU A 284 -6.67 5.96 -0.68
N ALA A 285 -6.98 6.48 -1.88
CA ALA A 285 -6.65 5.84 -3.14
C ALA A 285 -6.15 6.90 -4.14
N LEU A 286 -5.11 6.57 -4.89
CA LEU A 286 -4.41 7.40 -5.86
C LEU A 286 -4.90 7.01 -7.25
N PRO A 287 -5.52 7.94 -8.01
CA PRO A 287 -5.78 7.71 -9.43
C PRO A 287 -4.52 7.27 -10.18
N LEU A 288 -4.68 6.36 -11.13
CA LEU A 288 -3.55 5.68 -11.78
C LEU A 288 -2.79 6.59 -12.75
N GLU A 289 -3.52 7.38 -13.54
CA GLU A 289 -2.97 8.26 -14.56
C GLU A 289 -2.95 9.71 -14.07
N GLN A 290 -1.78 10.17 -13.63
CA GLN A 290 -1.58 11.52 -13.11
C GLN A 290 -0.41 12.25 -13.78
N GLY A 291 -0.45 12.33 -15.12
CA GLY A 291 0.39 13.22 -15.94
C GLY A 291 1.80 12.73 -16.28
#